data_AF-A0A6G3PQE7-F1
#
_entry.id   AF-A0A6G3PQE7-F1
#
_cell.length_a   1.000
_cell.length_b   1.000
_cell.length_c   1.000
_cell.angle_alpha   90.00
_cell.angle_beta   90.00
_cell.angle_gamma   90.00
#
_symmetry.space_group_name_H-M   'P 1'
#
loop_
_entity.id
_entity.type
_entity.pdbx_description
1 polymer ?
#
loop_
_entity_poly.entity_id
_entity_poly.type
_entity_poly.pdbx_seq_one_letter_code
_entity_poly.pdbx_strand_id
1 'polypeptide(L)'
;MGSFRAAPGRGPCDGGRAAGHPGGHSGTHPADTHTSPSPPVCVCPPVSARPPFSTGRRAGPVHAVVTRRPGEAAVRSVRAVRGYGPARSGARAHRAPGGETPDREGAVPTDAADFDVVIVGAGAAGLSLAHHLCAPGGRTPLSVALVDAPPGPLRPPPRTWCFWERAAGPYDGALTASWSRLRVRPADGDAVTADLPELRYKMLRSDAFEALVGRRLSGSPGLRRTAATVESVRDLPGGGAEVIGRDAAGDRVALRGRHVFDSRPPRLLPPARTTLLQHFSGWFVRTERPVFDRAVAELMDFRTPRPARGLSFGYVLPMDAHTALVEYTEFSPAPLTADAYRRALDHYTRDVLRLGAFEVTATEHGAIPMTDGRFPRRTGRSSYRIGTAGGATRPSTGYTFAAVQRQSRAIAAALRAGRPLRVPPAHSARSRAMDAVMLRALDTSRIDGSDFFGRLFRGVPAERLLTFLDGGSRWYEDLLVGVRTPVGPMLRTVAELPFTPRRPSRPLPPPPSGPEERST
;
A
#
# COMPACT_ATOMS: atom_id res chain seq x y z
N MET A 1 42.48 9.37 -19.81
CA MET A 1 43.52 10.16 -20.50
C MET A 1 43.26 11.63 -20.17
N GLY A 2 44.13 12.31 -19.40
CA GLY A 2 43.95 13.70 -18.89
C GLY A 2 42.76 13.89 -17.93
N SER A 3 42.85 14.01 -16.60
CA SER A 3 43.82 14.65 -15.67
C SER A 3 43.80 16.18 -15.65
N PHE A 4 43.32 16.76 -14.54
CA PHE A 4 43.74 18.09 -14.07
C PHE A 4 43.93 18.05 -12.54
N ARG A 5 45.00 18.70 -12.07
CA ARG A 5 45.47 18.73 -10.67
C ARG A 5 44.96 19.96 -9.90
N ALA A 6 45.07 19.90 -8.58
CA ALA A 6 44.81 21.00 -7.64
C ALA A 6 46.10 21.60 -7.05
N ALA A 7 45.92 22.58 -6.14
CA ALA A 7 46.84 23.07 -5.09
C ALA A 7 47.66 24.39 -5.39
N PRO A 8 48.25 25.08 -4.37
CA PRO A 8 47.74 26.41 -3.95
C PRO A 8 48.81 27.47 -3.51
N GLY A 9 48.38 28.63 -2.97
CA GLY A 9 49.20 29.58 -2.18
C GLY A 9 48.30 30.40 -1.24
N ARG A 10 48.49 30.40 0.10
CA ARG A 10 49.46 31.11 0.98
C ARG A 10 49.06 32.56 1.34
N GLY A 11 48.92 32.84 2.65
CA GLY A 11 48.77 34.19 3.26
C GLY A 11 50.12 34.91 3.47
N PRO A 12 50.29 35.90 4.39
CA PRO A 12 50.02 35.76 5.84
C PRO A 12 49.66 37.07 6.64
N CYS A 13 49.83 37.03 7.99
CA CYS A 13 49.90 38.14 9.00
C CYS A 13 48.60 38.85 9.42
N ASP A 14 48.38 39.30 10.67
CA ASP A 14 49.03 39.11 12.00
C ASP A 14 47.95 39.33 13.09
N GLY A 15 47.87 38.59 14.22
CA GLY A 15 48.49 38.93 15.52
C GLY A 15 47.48 39.58 16.51
N GLY A 16 47.39 39.27 17.82
CA GLY A 16 47.98 38.20 18.65
C GLY A 16 47.67 38.41 20.16
N ARG A 17 47.93 37.37 21.00
CA ARG A 17 48.01 37.38 22.50
C ARG A 17 46.70 37.72 23.27
N ALA A 18 46.50 37.45 24.58
CA ALA A 18 46.99 36.51 25.62
C ALA A 18 46.21 36.85 26.94
N ALA A 19 46.08 36.07 28.02
CA ALA A 19 46.24 34.64 28.37
C ALA A 19 45.60 34.42 29.78
N GLY A 20 45.37 33.18 30.25
CA GLY A 20 44.84 32.94 31.61
C GLY A 20 44.37 31.51 31.91
N HIS A 21 45.20 30.73 32.60
CA HIS A 21 44.97 29.38 33.15
C HIS A 21 44.88 29.49 34.71
N PRO A 22 44.81 28.43 35.55
CA PRO A 22 44.50 26.99 35.34
C PRO A 22 43.60 26.35 36.45
N GLY A 23 43.39 25.02 36.37
CA GLY A 23 43.11 24.14 37.53
C GLY A 23 41.98 23.12 37.31
N GLY A 24 42.10 21.82 37.63
CA GLY A 24 43.23 21.04 38.16
C GLY A 24 42.74 19.72 38.82
N HIS A 25 43.51 18.63 38.67
CA HIS A 25 43.33 17.26 39.21
C HIS A 25 42.27 16.35 38.55
N SER A 26 42.49 15.06 38.17
CA SER A 26 43.53 14.01 38.35
C SER A 26 43.23 12.91 39.41
N GLY A 27 43.18 11.64 38.96
CA GLY A 27 43.18 10.42 39.79
C GLY A 27 42.39 9.27 39.13
N THR A 28 42.97 8.40 38.29
CA THR A 28 43.78 7.18 38.55
C THR A 28 43.01 5.90 38.92
N HIS A 29 43.32 4.83 38.18
CA HIS A 29 42.91 3.43 38.37
C HIS A 29 43.36 2.83 39.73
N PRO A 30 42.83 1.66 40.12
CA PRO A 30 43.54 0.42 39.81
C PRO A 30 42.71 -0.60 39.00
N ALA A 31 43.39 -1.66 38.56
CA ALA A 31 42.79 -2.90 38.07
C ALA A 31 43.12 -4.02 39.06
N ASP A 32 42.33 -5.10 39.08
CA ASP A 32 42.79 -6.37 39.64
C ASP A 32 42.10 -7.57 38.98
N THR A 33 42.72 -8.74 39.14
CA THR A 33 42.59 -9.89 38.23
C THR A 33 42.11 -11.19 38.92
N HIS A 34 41.77 -12.19 38.09
CA HIS A 34 41.35 -13.57 38.47
C HIS A 34 39.93 -13.68 39.08
N THR A 35 39.18 -14.80 38.97
CA THR A 35 39.52 -16.17 38.54
C THR A 35 38.32 -16.81 37.81
N SER A 36 38.57 -17.74 36.87
CA SER A 36 37.54 -18.63 36.31
C SER A 36 37.77 -20.07 36.79
N PRO A 37 36.71 -20.81 37.15
CA PRO A 37 36.68 -22.24 36.83
C PRO A 37 35.33 -22.73 36.27
N SER A 38 35.41 -23.44 35.14
CA SER A 38 34.37 -24.35 34.63
C SER A 38 34.41 -25.70 35.39
N PRO A 39 33.49 -26.65 35.13
CA PRO A 39 32.03 -26.59 34.99
C PRO A 39 31.35 -27.57 35.99
N PRO A 40 30.05 -27.89 35.84
CA PRO A 40 29.63 -29.28 36.03
C PRO A 40 28.89 -29.90 34.83
N VAL A 41 28.80 -31.23 34.85
CA VAL A 41 28.39 -32.12 33.74
C VAL A 41 27.04 -32.78 34.02
N CYS A 42 26.21 -32.97 32.96
CA CYS A 42 24.98 -33.79 32.91
C CYS A 42 23.83 -33.39 33.87
N VAL A 43 22.55 -33.53 33.51
CA VAL A 43 21.80 -34.78 33.26
C VAL A 43 20.65 -34.57 32.26
N CYS A 44 20.46 -35.50 31.34
CA CYS A 44 19.22 -35.65 30.56
C CYS A 44 18.28 -36.68 31.21
N PRO A 45 16.96 -36.46 31.22
CA PRO A 45 15.96 -37.52 31.30
C PRO A 45 15.33 -37.83 29.92
N PRO A 46 14.67 -39.00 29.75
CA PRO A 46 14.70 -39.70 28.46
C PRO A 46 13.47 -39.54 27.56
N VAL A 47 13.67 -39.89 26.29
CA VAL A 47 12.63 -40.29 25.33
C VAL A 47 11.97 -41.59 25.80
N SER A 48 10.64 -41.69 25.73
CA SER A 48 9.97 -42.99 25.73
C SER A 48 8.63 -43.02 24.97
N ALA A 49 8.56 -43.97 24.02
CA ALA A 49 7.42 -44.81 23.65
C ALA A 49 6.00 -44.22 23.39
N ARG A 50 5.60 -44.29 22.10
CA ARG A 50 4.32 -44.93 21.67
C ARG A 50 4.45 -46.48 21.86
N PRO A 51 3.42 -47.36 21.75
CA PRO A 51 2.09 -47.25 21.11
C PRO A 51 0.98 -47.88 22.03
N PRO A 52 -0.16 -48.54 21.64
CA PRO A 52 -0.66 -48.99 20.32
C PRO A 52 -2.12 -48.63 19.94
N PHE A 53 -2.46 -49.07 18.71
CA PHE A 53 -3.77 -49.06 18.08
C PHE A 53 -4.87 -49.79 18.88
N SER A 54 -6.12 -49.36 18.71
CA SER A 54 -7.25 -50.29 18.57
C SER A 54 -8.23 -49.80 17.50
N THR A 55 -8.73 -50.75 16.71
CA THR A 55 -9.69 -50.55 15.61
C THR A 55 -11.13 -50.56 16.10
N GLY A 56 -12.02 -49.71 15.57
CA GLY A 56 -13.46 -49.72 15.87
C GLY A 56 -14.29 -49.25 14.67
N ARG A 57 -15.39 -49.95 14.35
CA ARG A 57 -16.15 -49.80 13.09
C ARG A 57 -17.27 -48.76 13.13
N ARG A 58 -17.63 -48.32 11.92
CA ARG A 58 -18.90 -47.69 11.46
C ARG A 58 -20.14 -47.97 12.32
N ALA A 59 -20.97 -46.95 12.50
CA ALA A 59 -22.44 -47.05 12.44
C ALA A 59 -23.04 -45.77 11.83
N GLY A 60 -24.22 -45.88 11.22
CA GLY A 60 -24.92 -44.82 10.48
C GLY A 60 -25.85 -43.94 11.32
N PRO A 61 -26.73 -43.15 10.67
CA PRO A 61 -27.30 -41.93 11.23
C PRO A 61 -28.63 -42.12 11.97
N VAL A 62 -28.98 -41.13 12.81
CA VAL A 62 -30.32 -40.97 13.40
C VAL A 62 -30.85 -39.56 13.14
N HIS A 63 -32.17 -39.47 12.97
CA HIS A 63 -32.97 -38.34 12.49
C HIS A 63 -33.07 -37.16 13.49
N ALA A 64 -33.38 -35.96 12.98
CA ALA A 64 -34.66 -35.29 13.30
C ALA A 64 -34.96 -34.04 12.44
N VAL A 65 -36.09 -34.13 11.70
CA VAL A 65 -37.14 -33.10 11.54
C VAL A 65 -36.78 -31.64 11.22
N VAL A 66 -37.12 -31.21 10.00
CA VAL A 66 -37.62 -29.84 9.72
C VAL A 66 -38.92 -29.95 8.93
N THR A 67 -39.95 -29.21 9.37
CA THR A 67 -41.32 -29.23 8.83
C THR A 67 -41.47 -28.44 7.53
N ARG A 68 -42.28 -28.94 6.59
CA ARG A 68 -42.76 -28.17 5.42
C ARG A 68 -43.84 -27.15 5.82
N ARG A 69 -43.89 -26.01 5.12
CA ARG A 69 -45.06 -25.57 4.30
C ARG A 69 -44.63 -24.54 3.23
N PRO A 70 -45.43 -24.29 2.17
CA PRO A 70 -44.95 -23.75 0.89
C PRO A 70 -45.49 -22.34 0.52
N GLY A 71 -44.98 -21.75 -0.57
CA GLY A 71 -45.58 -20.58 -1.24
C GLY A 71 -44.85 -20.17 -2.55
N GLU A 72 -45.58 -20.26 -3.67
CA GLU A 72 -45.48 -19.50 -4.95
C GLU A 72 -44.10 -19.30 -5.65
N ALA A 73 -43.88 -19.88 -6.85
CA ALA A 73 -44.32 -19.41 -8.18
C ALA A 73 -43.52 -18.18 -8.70
N ALA A 74 -42.41 -18.36 -9.42
CA ALA A 74 -42.29 -18.67 -10.86
C ALA A 74 -42.55 -17.48 -11.83
N VAL A 75 -41.50 -17.00 -12.53
CA VAL A 75 -41.58 -16.52 -13.93
C VAL A 75 -40.30 -16.87 -14.70
N ARG A 76 -40.51 -17.17 -16.00
CA ARG A 76 -39.64 -17.76 -17.01
C ARG A 76 -38.36 -17.00 -17.40
N SER A 77 -37.38 -17.79 -17.81
CA SER A 77 -36.28 -17.43 -18.69
C SER A 77 -36.71 -17.09 -20.13
N VAL A 78 -35.99 -16.18 -20.81
CA VAL A 78 -35.95 -16.12 -22.28
C VAL A 78 -34.49 -16.22 -22.76
N ARG A 79 -34.29 -17.03 -23.80
CA ARG A 79 -33.00 -17.36 -24.43
C ARG A 79 -32.87 -16.52 -25.70
N ALA A 80 -31.71 -15.93 -25.98
CA ALA A 80 -31.41 -15.32 -27.28
C ALA A 80 -30.19 -16.01 -27.92
N VAL A 81 -30.28 -16.26 -29.23
CA VAL A 81 -29.37 -17.12 -30.00
C VAL A 81 -28.41 -16.30 -30.86
N ARG A 82 -27.25 -16.87 -31.22
CA ARG A 82 -26.24 -16.27 -32.10
C ARG A 82 -26.72 -16.11 -33.56
N GLY A 83 -26.22 -15.09 -34.25
CA GLY A 83 -26.14 -15.00 -35.72
C GLY A 83 -24.77 -14.44 -36.15
N TYR A 84 -24.26 -14.81 -37.32
CA TYR A 84 -22.84 -14.63 -37.72
C TYR A 84 -22.71 -14.12 -39.18
N GLY A 85 -22.34 -12.84 -39.39
CA GLY A 85 -21.78 -12.23 -40.63
C GLY A 85 -22.53 -12.40 -41.98
N PRO A 86 -21.91 -12.03 -43.14
CA PRO A 86 -20.74 -11.16 -43.37
C PRO A 86 -20.87 -10.20 -44.60
N ALA A 87 -19.75 -9.60 -45.05
CA ALA A 87 -19.49 -8.85 -46.33
C ALA A 87 -20.12 -7.44 -46.49
N ARG A 88 -19.41 -6.33 -46.80
CA ARG A 88 -18.43 -5.93 -47.85
C ARG A 88 -19.05 -5.52 -49.21
N SER A 89 -18.94 -4.24 -49.59
CA SER A 89 -18.23 -3.74 -50.82
C SER A 89 -18.65 -2.32 -51.27
N GLY A 90 -17.74 -1.61 -51.95
CA GLY A 90 -17.99 -0.42 -52.81
C GLY A 90 -18.38 0.91 -52.12
N ALA A 91 -18.13 2.10 -52.69
CA ALA A 91 -17.18 2.51 -53.73
C ALA A 91 -16.90 4.03 -53.58
N ARG A 92 -15.82 4.55 -54.18
CA ARG A 92 -15.52 6.01 -54.19
C ARG A 92 -16.32 6.74 -55.27
N ALA A 93 -16.68 8.00 -55.01
CA ALA A 93 -16.89 9.01 -56.04
C ALA A 93 -16.41 10.39 -55.55
N HIS A 94 -15.61 11.08 -56.35
CA HIS A 94 -15.21 12.47 -56.13
C HIS A 94 -16.20 13.41 -56.82
N ARG A 95 -16.59 14.51 -56.14
CA ARG A 95 -16.95 15.77 -56.81
C ARG A 95 -16.72 16.94 -55.85
N ALA A 96 -16.29 18.07 -56.41
CA ALA A 96 -16.06 19.35 -55.75
C ALA A 96 -16.47 20.46 -56.74
N PRO A 97 -16.36 21.75 -56.38
CA PRO A 97 -16.90 22.41 -55.20
C PRO A 97 -17.90 23.52 -55.59
N GLY A 98 -18.62 24.10 -54.63
CA GLY A 98 -19.44 25.29 -54.86
C GLY A 98 -20.70 25.30 -54.00
N GLY A 99 -20.89 26.38 -53.23
CA GLY A 99 -21.99 26.52 -52.28
C GLY A 99 -21.58 27.43 -51.13
N GLU A 100 -21.81 28.72 -51.29
CA GLU A 100 -21.72 29.70 -50.21
C GLU A 100 -22.65 29.28 -49.06
N THR A 101 -22.20 29.44 -47.82
CA THR A 101 -23.04 29.26 -46.63
C THR A 101 -23.30 30.62 -46.01
N PRO A 102 -24.56 30.94 -45.65
CA PRO A 102 -24.90 32.23 -45.08
C PRO A 102 -24.36 32.35 -43.65
N ASP A 103 -24.20 33.59 -43.20
CA ASP A 103 -23.77 33.93 -41.85
C ASP A 103 -24.54 33.13 -40.78
N ARG A 104 -23.80 32.39 -39.95
CA ARG A 104 -24.30 31.86 -38.69
C ARG A 104 -23.88 32.76 -37.55
N GLU A 105 -24.70 33.79 -37.37
CA GLU A 105 -24.96 34.44 -36.11
C GLU A 105 -25.07 33.41 -34.96
N GLY A 106 -24.47 33.72 -33.81
CA GLY A 106 -24.64 32.91 -32.59
C GLY A 106 -23.80 31.62 -32.48
N ALA A 107 -22.48 31.72 -32.55
CA ALA A 107 -21.61 30.66 -32.02
C ALA A 107 -21.81 30.51 -30.50
N VAL A 108 -22.62 29.54 -30.08
CA VAL A 108 -22.79 29.15 -28.67
C VAL A 108 -21.41 28.93 -28.04
N PRO A 109 -21.09 29.53 -26.89
CA PRO A 109 -19.77 29.40 -26.29
C PRO A 109 -19.45 27.93 -26.08
N THR A 110 -18.32 27.49 -26.65
CA THR A 110 -17.86 26.11 -26.53
C THR A 110 -17.62 25.80 -25.06
N ASP A 111 -18.24 24.73 -24.55
CA ASP A 111 -18.37 24.38 -23.12
C ASP A 111 -16.98 24.22 -22.46
N ALA A 112 -16.42 25.35 -22.00
CA ALA A 112 -15.01 25.45 -21.63
C ALA A 112 -14.77 24.79 -20.26
N ALA A 113 -13.65 24.08 -20.14
CA ALA A 113 -13.23 23.51 -18.87
C ALA A 113 -12.61 24.59 -17.96
N ASP A 114 -13.14 24.74 -16.76
CA ASP A 114 -12.66 25.68 -15.73
C ASP A 114 -11.20 25.39 -15.32
N PHE A 115 -10.79 24.11 -15.35
CA PHE A 115 -9.46 23.63 -14.95
C PHE A 115 -8.81 22.75 -16.01
N ASP A 116 -7.47 22.77 -16.10
CA ASP A 116 -6.72 21.73 -16.80
C ASP A 116 -6.91 20.37 -16.12
N VAL A 117 -6.93 20.37 -14.78
CA VAL A 117 -7.04 19.16 -13.97
C VAL A 117 -8.01 19.36 -12.81
N VAL A 118 -8.96 18.43 -12.63
CA VAL A 118 -9.70 18.26 -11.37
C VAL A 118 -9.28 16.93 -10.72
N ILE A 119 -8.96 16.98 -9.43
CA ILE A 119 -8.56 15.83 -8.62
C ILE A 119 -9.66 15.60 -7.58
N VAL A 120 -10.17 14.38 -7.48
CA VAL A 120 -11.20 14.01 -6.50
C VAL A 120 -10.60 13.11 -5.42
N GLY A 121 -10.74 13.53 -4.17
CA GLY A 121 -10.16 12.97 -2.96
C GLY A 121 -8.75 13.50 -2.69
N ALA A 122 -8.51 14.02 -1.48
CA ALA A 122 -7.20 14.48 -1.01
C ALA A 122 -6.49 13.45 -0.10
N GLY A 123 -6.70 12.16 -0.35
CA GLY A 123 -5.85 11.11 0.22
C GLY A 123 -4.46 11.07 -0.43
N ALA A 124 -3.64 10.08 -0.05
CA ALA A 124 -2.26 9.90 -0.54
C ALA A 124 -2.11 10.15 -2.05
N ALA A 125 -2.98 9.57 -2.88
CA ALA A 125 -2.89 9.69 -4.34
C ALA A 125 -3.22 11.09 -4.87
N GLY A 126 -4.31 11.70 -4.39
CA GLY A 126 -4.72 13.03 -4.84
C GLY A 126 -3.76 14.14 -4.41
N LEU A 127 -3.33 14.13 -3.14
CA LEU A 127 -2.32 15.08 -2.64
C LEU A 127 -0.96 14.91 -3.34
N SER A 128 -0.53 13.67 -3.61
CA SER A 128 0.71 13.43 -4.37
C SER A 128 0.63 13.94 -5.81
N LEU A 129 -0.53 13.79 -6.45
CA LEU A 129 -0.75 14.32 -7.80
C LEU A 129 -0.80 15.86 -7.79
N ALA A 130 -1.55 16.46 -6.85
CA ALA A 130 -1.59 17.91 -6.68
C ALA A 130 -0.20 18.50 -6.43
N HIS A 131 0.56 17.93 -5.49
CA HIS A 131 1.94 18.32 -5.21
C HIS A 131 2.82 18.27 -6.47
N HIS A 132 2.74 17.17 -7.24
CA HIS A 132 3.52 17.04 -8.46
C HIS A 132 3.06 17.94 -9.61
N LEU A 133 1.78 18.31 -9.72
CA LEU A 133 1.26 19.23 -10.74
C LEU A 133 1.54 20.70 -10.42
N CYS A 134 1.51 21.09 -9.15
CA CYS A 134 1.76 22.46 -8.71
C CYS A 134 3.25 22.76 -8.46
N ALA A 135 4.14 21.76 -8.48
CA ALA A 135 5.59 21.97 -8.33
C ALA A 135 6.14 23.02 -9.33
N PRO A 136 7.06 23.91 -8.89
CA PRO A 136 7.65 24.93 -9.75
C PRO A 136 8.55 24.35 -10.85
N GLY A 137 8.86 25.15 -11.88
CA GLY A 137 9.73 24.76 -12.99
C GLY A 137 9.05 24.08 -14.17
N GLY A 138 7.72 24.05 -14.22
CA GLY A 138 6.97 23.64 -15.41
C GLY A 138 6.96 24.71 -16.50
N ARG A 139 7.21 24.33 -17.76
CA ARG A 139 7.09 25.24 -18.93
C ARG A 139 5.67 25.79 -19.14
N THR A 140 4.67 25.08 -18.65
CA THR A 140 3.26 25.45 -18.71
C THR A 140 2.69 25.35 -17.30
N PRO A 141 2.20 26.46 -16.70
CA PRO A 141 1.40 26.38 -15.48
C PRO A 141 0.09 25.65 -15.79
N LEU A 142 -0.40 24.85 -14.84
CA LEU A 142 -1.66 24.12 -14.99
C LEU A 142 -2.65 24.61 -13.93
N SER A 143 -3.90 24.86 -14.32
CA SER A 143 -4.97 25.10 -13.35
C SER A 143 -5.48 23.77 -12.78
N VAL A 144 -5.47 23.67 -11.46
CA VAL A 144 -5.78 22.45 -10.71
C VAL A 144 -6.87 22.73 -9.68
N ALA A 145 -7.98 21.99 -9.73
CA ALA A 145 -8.91 21.91 -8.61
C ALA A 145 -8.65 20.62 -7.81
N LEU A 146 -8.46 20.73 -6.50
CA LEU A 146 -8.41 19.61 -5.57
C LEU A 146 -9.70 19.59 -4.75
N VAL A 147 -10.54 18.61 -5.00
CA VAL A 147 -11.83 18.41 -4.32
C VAL A 147 -11.66 17.32 -3.27
N ASP A 148 -12.01 17.61 -2.02
CA ASP A 148 -12.03 16.61 -0.95
C ASP A 148 -13.31 16.71 -0.13
N ALA A 149 -13.67 15.62 0.57
CA ALA A 149 -14.86 15.63 1.41
C ALA A 149 -14.74 16.67 2.55
N PRO A 150 -15.86 17.32 2.96
CA PRO A 150 -15.89 18.06 4.21
C PRO A 150 -15.60 17.14 5.41
N PRO A 151 -15.25 17.68 6.58
CA PRO A 151 -15.07 16.90 7.80
C PRO A 151 -16.29 16.00 8.10
N GLY A 152 -16.04 14.74 8.46
CA GLY A 152 -17.09 13.74 8.66
C GLY A 152 -16.68 12.35 8.14
N PRO A 153 -17.62 11.39 8.05
CA PRO A 153 -17.33 9.97 7.82
C PRO A 153 -16.71 9.63 6.45
N LEU A 154 -16.71 10.58 5.51
CA LEU A 154 -16.06 10.42 4.21
C LEU A 154 -14.57 10.77 4.24
N ARG A 155 -14.09 11.46 5.28
CA ARG A 155 -12.66 11.54 5.58
C ARG A 155 -12.26 10.37 6.47
N PRO A 156 -11.26 9.56 6.08
CA PRO A 156 -10.75 8.51 6.94
C PRO A 156 -10.00 9.12 8.14
N PRO A 157 -9.91 8.40 9.28
CA PRO A 157 -8.99 8.76 10.35
C PRO A 157 -7.53 8.73 9.85
N PRO A 158 -6.58 9.34 10.59
CA PRO A 158 -5.15 9.24 10.29
C PRO A 158 -4.68 7.81 10.10
N ARG A 159 -3.72 7.61 9.19
CA ARG A 159 -3.19 6.28 8.83
C ARG A 159 -1.68 6.29 8.78
N THR A 160 -1.08 5.18 9.18
CA THR A 160 0.34 4.89 8.90
C THR A 160 0.53 4.45 7.45
N TRP A 161 1.51 5.03 6.76
CA TRP A 161 2.05 4.54 5.50
C TRP A 161 3.53 4.21 5.64
N CYS A 162 3.89 2.96 5.38
CA CYS A 162 5.28 2.53 5.31
C CYS A 162 5.73 2.30 3.87
N PHE A 163 6.98 2.65 3.59
CA PHE A 163 7.60 2.55 2.27
C PHE A 163 9.12 2.50 2.41
N TRP A 164 9.82 2.19 1.33
CA TRP A 164 11.28 2.33 1.24
C TRP A 164 11.66 3.20 0.05
N GLU A 165 12.76 3.92 0.23
CA GLU A 165 13.47 4.68 -0.79
C GLU A 165 14.91 4.87 -0.30
N ARG A 166 15.72 5.66 -1.01
CA ARG A 166 17.06 6.02 -0.54
C ARG A 166 16.99 6.83 0.76
N ALA A 167 18.12 6.89 1.48
CA ALA A 167 18.21 7.58 2.76
C ALA A 167 17.55 8.98 2.75
N ALA A 168 17.93 9.84 1.81
CA ALA A 168 17.28 11.13 1.60
C ALA A 168 16.07 11.03 0.64
N GLY A 169 14.97 11.70 0.98
CA GLY A 169 13.73 11.71 0.21
C GLY A 169 12.88 12.98 0.35
N PRO A 170 11.92 13.20 -0.56
CA PRO A 170 11.15 14.45 -0.63
C PRO A 170 10.13 14.61 0.50
N TYR A 171 9.95 13.62 1.37
CA TYR A 171 8.98 13.63 2.48
C TYR A 171 9.64 13.48 3.87
N ASP A 172 10.96 13.59 3.95
CA ASP A 172 11.72 13.35 5.19
C ASP A 172 11.27 14.23 6.36
N GLY A 173 10.92 15.49 6.09
CA GLY A 173 10.33 16.43 7.06
C GLY A 173 8.88 16.13 7.49
N ALA A 174 8.36 14.94 7.20
CA ALA A 174 7.07 14.43 7.69
C ALA A 174 7.14 12.94 8.11
N LEU A 175 8.34 12.38 8.27
CA LEU A 175 8.52 11.03 8.78
C LEU A 175 8.23 10.97 10.28
N THR A 176 7.57 9.91 10.70
CA THR A 176 7.40 9.55 12.12
C THR A 176 8.61 8.74 12.60
N ALA A 177 9.09 7.82 11.77
CA ALA A 177 10.27 7.00 12.06
C ALA A 177 10.94 6.51 10.76
N SER A 178 12.21 6.10 10.88
CA SER A 178 12.93 5.45 9.78
C SER A 178 13.99 4.49 10.31
N TRP A 179 14.15 3.36 9.62
CA TRP A 179 15.02 2.25 10.04
C TRP A 179 16.02 1.90 8.94
N SER A 180 17.25 1.62 9.35
CA SER A 180 18.32 1.09 8.49
C SER A 180 18.40 -0.44 8.52
N ARG A 181 17.64 -1.11 9.39
CA ARG A 181 17.59 -2.56 9.49
C ARG A 181 16.16 -3.07 9.48
N LEU A 182 15.96 -4.21 8.83
CA LEU A 182 14.70 -4.94 8.84
C LEU A 182 14.90 -6.30 9.48
N ARG A 183 13.92 -6.77 10.25
CA ARG A 183 13.89 -8.13 10.78
C ARG A 183 12.66 -8.88 10.31
N VAL A 184 12.83 -10.18 10.04
CA VAL A 184 11.76 -11.14 9.82
C VAL A 184 11.99 -12.34 10.72
N ARG A 185 10.95 -12.76 11.44
CA ARG A 185 10.94 -13.93 12.34
C ARG A 185 10.03 -14.99 11.75
N PRO A 186 10.57 -16.12 11.25
CA PRO A 186 9.76 -17.29 10.95
C PRO A 186 8.98 -17.77 12.18
N ALA A 187 7.92 -18.55 11.98
CA ALA A 187 7.20 -19.21 13.09
C ALA A 187 8.14 -20.14 13.89
N ASP A 188 9.05 -20.81 13.19
CA ASP A 188 10.01 -21.77 13.73
C ASP A 188 11.43 -21.44 13.23
N GLY A 189 12.39 -21.31 14.14
CA GLY A 189 13.81 -21.04 13.84
C GLY A 189 14.25 -19.57 14.06
N ASP A 190 15.48 -19.27 13.65
CA ASP A 190 16.13 -17.99 13.95
C ASP A 190 15.58 -16.80 13.15
N ALA A 191 15.67 -15.63 13.78
CA ALA A 191 15.30 -14.35 13.19
C ALA A 191 16.35 -13.88 12.17
N VAL A 192 15.87 -13.36 11.04
CA VAL A 192 16.70 -12.82 9.96
C VAL A 192 16.72 -11.30 10.09
N THR A 193 17.83 -10.72 10.51
CA THR A 193 18.02 -9.26 10.48
C THR A 193 18.91 -8.91 9.28
N ALA A 194 18.51 -7.91 8.51
CA ALA A 194 19.25 -7.45 7.34
C ALA A 194 19.40 -5.93 7.33
N ASP A 195 20.62 -5.47 7.03
CA ASP A 195 20.94 -4.07 6.84
C ASP A 195 20.47 -3.56 5.47
N LEU A 196 20.09 -2.28 5.44
CA LEU A 196 19.75 -1.50 4.25
C LEU A 196 20.83 -0.43 4.07
N PRO A 197 21.95 -0.72 3.37
CA PRO A 197 23.02 0.26 3.17
C PRO A 197 22.54 1.50 2.39
N GLU A 198 21.83 1.31 1.27
CA GLU A 198 21.39 2.38 0.38
C GLU A 198 19.96 2.86 0.66
N LEU A 199 19.09 1.95 1.10
CA LEU A 199 17.69 2.20 1.38
C LEU A 199 17.45 2.53 2.85
N ARG A 200 16.32 3.16 3.14
CA ARG A 200 15.73 3.22 4.48
C ARG A 200 14.29 2.78 4.40
N TYR A 201 13.85 2.02 5.39
CA TYR A 201 12.43 1.82 5.60
C TYR A 201 11.90 3.02 6.36
N LYS A 202 10.79 3.60 5.91
CA LYS A 202 10.29 4.89 6.35
C LYS A 202 8.81 4.78 6.70
N MET A 203 8.44 5.33 7.84
CA MET A 203 7.07 5.46 8.32
C MET A 203 6.67 6.93 8.29
N LEU A 204 5.51 7.20 7.70
CA LEU A 204 4.91 8.52 7.65
C LEU A 204 3.41 8.40 7.95
N ARG A 205 2.90 9.29 8.80
CA ARG A 205 1.46 9.39 9.06
C ARG A 205 0.79 10.35 8.07
N SER A 206 -0.45 10.03 7.70
CA SER A 206 -1.19 10.75 6.66
C SER A 206 -1.46 12.22 7.00
N ASP A 207 -1.63 12.54 8.30
CA ASP A 207 -1.79 13.89 8.85
C ASP A 207 -0.54 14.75 8.64
N ALA A 208 0.65 14.22 8.97
CA ALA A 208 1.93 14.86 8.74
C ALA A 208 2.21 15.11 7.24
N PHE A 209 1.81 14.17 6.38
CA PHE A 209 1.88 14.33 4.92
C PHE A 209 0.90 15.37 4.38
N GLU A 210 -0.35 15.39 4.86
CA GLU A 210 -1.34 16.42 4.48
C GLU A 210 -0.83 17.81 4.89
N ALA A 211 -0.26 17.95 6.09
CA ALA A 211 0.32 19.21 6.56
C ALA A 211 1.56 19.63 5.72
N LEU A 212 2.47 18.71 5.42
CA LEU A 212 3.66 18.98 4.59
C LEU A 212 3.29 19.39 3.17
N VAL A 213 2.39 18.65 2.53
CA VAL A 213 1.90 18.96 1.18
C VAL A 213 1.05 20.22 1.19
N GLY A 214 0.25 20.45 2.24
CA GLY A 214 -0.51 21.69 2.48
C GLY A 214 0.39 22.92 2.45
N ARG A 215 1.47 22.93 3.24
CA ARG A 215 2.46 24.03 3.26
C ARG A 215 3.15 24.24 1.91
N ARG A 216 3.38 23.19 1.13
CA ARG A 216 3.97 23.30 -0.22
C ARG A 216 2.99 23.81 -1.28
N LEU A 217 1.69 23.68 -1.02
CA LEU A 217 0.61 24.04 -1.95
C LEU A 217 -0.04 25.39 -1.65
N SER A 218 0.12 25.96 -0.45
CA SER A 218 -0.51 27.23 -0.06
C SER A 218 -0.11 28.42 -0.94
N GLY A 219 1.11 28.44 -1.46
CA GLY A 219 1.61 29.47 -2.39
C GLY A 219 1.43 29.14 -3.88
N SER A 220 0.63 28.14 -4.25
CA SER A 220 0.45 27.72 -5.65
C SER A 220 -0.72 28.45 -6.33
N PRO A 221 -0.50 29.48 -7.18
CA PRO A 221 -1.59 30.30 -7.73
C PRO A 221 -2.53 29.53 -8.67
N GLY A 222 -2.06 28.42 -9.26
CA GLY A 222 -2.87 27.53 -10.09
C GLY A 222 -3.75 26.54 -9.31
N LEU A 223 -3.72 26.51 -7.98
CA LEU A 223 -4.48 25.53 -7.18
C LEU A 223 -5.72 26.14 -6.51
N ARG A 224 -6.90 25.62 -6.84
CA ARG A 224 -8.13 25.80 -6.05
C ARG A 224 -8.37 24.56 -5.18
N ARG A 225 -8.57 24.73 -3.88
CA ARG A 225 -9.10 23.67 -2.99
C ARG A 225 -10.60 23.86 -2.82
N THR A 226 -11.36 22.77 -2.85
CA THR A 226 -12.81 22.77 -2.69
C THR A 226 -13.24 21.66 -1.73
N ALA A 227 -13.97 22.00 -0.67
CA ALA A 227 -14.59 21.01 0.21
C ALA A 227 -15.96 20.61 -0.36
N ALA A 228 -16.07 19.41 -0.93
CA ALA A 228 -17.31 18.89 -1.46
C ALA A 228 -17.36 17.35 -1.46
N THR A 229 -18.51 16.81 -1.04
CA THR A 229 -18.89 15.41 -1.25
C THR A 229 -19.23 15.19 -2.72
N VAL A 230 -18.31 14.61 -3.49
CA VAL A 230 -18.54 14.30 -4.91
C VAL A 230 -19.52 13.15 -5.06
N GLU A 231 -20.62 13.40 -5.77
CA GLU A 231 -21.68 12.43 -6.07
C GLU A 231 -21.39 11.69 -7.38
N SER A 232 -20.99 12.42 -8.44
CA SER A 232 -20.70 11.81 -9.76
C SER A 232 -19.60 12.52 -10.55
N VAL A 233 -18.99 11.80 -11.49
CA VAL A 233 -18.02 12.29 -12.48
C VAL A 233 -18.49 11.81 -13.84
N ARG A 234 -18.58 12.71 -14.84
CA ARG A 234 -19.16 12.42 -16.16
C ARG A 234 -18.32 13.10 -17.25
N ASP A 235 -18.00 12.41 -18.34
CA ASP A 235 -17.38 13.10 -19.49
C ASP A 235 -18.40 14.02 -20.17
N LEU A 236 -17.92 15.15 -20.71
CA LEU A 236 -18.74 16.11 -21.46
C LEU A 236 -18.68 15.83 -22.97
N PRO A 237 -19.76 16.09 -23.74
CA PRO A 237 -19.77 15.87 -25.19
C PRO A 237 -18.69 16.67 -25.94
N GLY A 238 -18.41 17.91 -25.51
CA GLY A 238 -17.37 18.78 -26.07
C GLY A 238 -15.93 18.42 -25.69
N GLY A 239 -15.73 17.38 -24.89
CA GLY A 239 -14.44 17.06 -24.27
C GLY A 239 -14.33 17.62 -22.84
N GLY A 240 -13.35 17.11 -22.09
CA GLY A 240 -13.32 17.32 -20.64
C GLY A 240 -14.32 16.43 -19.90
N ALA A 241 -14.40 16.62 -18.58
CA ALA A 241 -15.34 15.94 -17.71
C ALA A 241 -15.77 16.87 -16.56
N GLU A 242 -17.00 16.70 -16.11
CA GLU A 242 -17.62 17.45 -15.01
C GLU A 242 -17.65 16.59 -13.73
N VAL A 243 -17.29 17.23 -12.62
CA VAL A 243 -17.38 16.70 -11.25
C VAL A 243 -18.55 17.38 -10.57
N ILE A 244 -19.55 16.60 -10.15
CA ILE A 244 -20.76 17.09 -9.47
C ILE A 244 -20.76 16.56 -8.04
N GLY A 245 -21.03 17.45 -7.08
CA GLY A 245 -21.16 17.12 -5.66
C GLY A 245 -21.90 18.18 -4.87
N ARG A 246 -21.79 18.11 -3.55
CA ARG A 246 -22.33 19.09 -2.60
C ARG A 246 -21.29 19.53 -1.60
N ASP A 247 -21.32 20.79 -1.19
CA ASP A 247 -20.49 21.28 -0.09
C ASP A 247 -21.08 20.90 1.28
N ALA A 248 -20.63 21.56 2.35
CA ALA A 248 -21.10 21.35 3.71
C ALA A 248 -22.49 21.94 4.01
N ALA A 249 -22.94 22.95 3.24
CA ALA A 249 -24.29 23.51 3.33
C ALA A 249 -25.32 22.67 2.55
N GLY A 250 -24.85 21.78 1.67
CA GLY A 250 -25.68 20.97 0.78
C GLY A 250 -25.83 21.60 -0.61
N ASP A 251 -25.23 22.76 -0.83
CA ASP A 251 -25.27 23.51 -2.09
C ASP A 251 -24.52 22.76 -3.20
N ARG A 252 -25.04 22.88 -4.42
CA ARG A 252 -24.50 22.14 -5.57
C ARG A 252 -23.16 22.70 -6.00
N VAL A 253 -22.13 21.86 -5.94
CA VAL A 253 -20.81 22.12 -6.51
C VAL A 253 -20.68 21.42 -7.86
N ALA A 254 -20.33 22.17 -8.90
CA ALA A 254 -19.95 21.65 -10.22
C ALA A 254 -18.58 22.23 -10.61
N LEU A 255 -17.67 21.38 -11.10
CA LEU A 255 -16.32 21.77 -11.53
C LEU A 255 -15.96 21.00 -12.81
N ARG A 256 -15.47 21.70 -13.83
CA ARG A 256 -15.15 21.13 -15.14
C ARG A 256 -13.65 21.08 -15.36
N GLY A 257 -13.16 19.92 -15.79
CA GLY A 257 -11.74 19.67 -16.01
C GLY A 257 -11.45 19.11 -17.39
N ARG A 258 -10.37 19.56 -18.06
CA ARG A 258 -9.86 18.89 -19.27
C ARG A 258 -9.50 17.43 -18.97
N HIS A 259 -8.97 17.18 -17.77
CA HIS A 259 -8.75 15.86 -17.20
C HIS A 259 -9.29 15.77 -15.76
N VAL A 260 -9.97 14.68 -15.42
CA VAL A 260 -10.43 14.40 -14.05
C VAL A 260 -9.76 13.14 -13.53
N PHE A 261 -9.12 13.22 -12.36
CA PHE A 261 -8.51 12.08 -11.67
C PHE A 261 -9.25 11.76 -10.38
N ASP A 262 -9.94 10.62 -10.35
CA ASP A 262 -10.64 10.13 -9.17
C ASP A 262 -9.75 9.18 -8.37
N SER A 263 -9.50 9.53 -7.11
CA SER A 263 -8.70 8.73 -6.17
C SER A 263 -9.54 7.99 -5.12
N ARG A 264 -10.86 8.22 -5.10
CA ARG A 264 -11.77 7.66 -4.09
C ARG A 264 -11.76 6.12 -4.11
N PRO A 265 -11.85 5.45 -2.95
CA PRO A 265 -11.92 3.99 -2.90
C PRO A 265 -13.05 3.43 -3.80
N PRO A 266 -12.77 2.38 -4.60
CA PRO A 266 -13.77 1.83 -5.49
C PRO A 266 -14.85 1.07 -4.68
N ARG A 267 -16.14 1.37 -4.93
CA ARG A 267 -17.28 0.69 -4.27
C ARG A 267 -17.29 -0.83 -4.47
N LEU A 268 -16.76 -1.30 -5.62
CA LEU A 268 -16.61 -2.71 -5.98
C LEU A 268 -15.23 -2.91 -6.60
N LEU A 269 -14.57 -4.02 -6.29
CA LEU A 269 -13.31 -4.39 -6.92
C LEU A 269 -13.59 -4.97 -8.33
N PRO A 270 -12.61 -4.88 -9.26
CA PRO A 270 -12.72 -5.51 -10.57
C PRO A 270 -12.69 -7.05 -10.46
N PRO A 271 -13.33 -7.80 -11.37
CA PRO A 271 -13.33 -9.27 -11.35
C PRO A 271 -11.93 -9.91 -11.30
N ALA A 272 -11.77 -10.88 -10.41
CA ALA A 272 -10.50 -11.46 -10.00
C ALA A 272 -10.56 -12.99 -9.93
N ARG A 273 -9.41 -13.65 -10.06
CA ARG A 273 -9.25 -15.10 -9.82
C ARG A 273 -9.06 -15.37 -8.33
N THR A 274 -8.35 -14.48 -7.65
CA THR A 274 -8.15 -14.49 -6.20
C THR A 274 -8.28 -13.06 -5.66
N THR A 275 -8.96 -12.94 -4.52
CA THR A 275 -9.02 -11.73 -3.69
C THR A 275 -8.92 -12.15 -2.23
N LEU A 276 -7.86 -11.70 -1.56
CA LEU A 276 -7.70 -11.72 -0.12
C LEU A 276 -7.78 -10.27 0.39
N LEU A 277 -7.80 -10.11 1.71
CA LEU A 277 -7.59 -8.84 2.39
C LEU A 277 -6.31 -8.96 3.20
N GLN A 278 -5.43 -7.96 3.12
CA GLN A 278 -4.47 -7.66 4.18
C GLN A 278 -5.21 -6.81 5.19
N HIS A 279 -5.74 -7.43 6.24
CA HIS A 279 -6.46 -6.75 7.30
C HIS A 279 -5.63 -6.71 8.57
N PHE A 280 -5.78 -5.65 9.34
CA PHE A 280 -4.89 -5.38 10.46
C PHE A 280 -5.53 -4.54 11.55
N SER A 281 -4.98 -4.69 12.74
CA SER A 281 -5.24 -3.88 13.92
C SER A 281 -3.91 -3.61 14.61
N GLY A 282 -3.63 -2.34 14.91
CA GLY A 282 -2.40 -1.90 15.56
C GLY A 282 -2.66 -1.07 16.80
N TRP A 283 -1.76 -1.21 17.77
CA TRP A 283 -1.68 -0.43 18.99
C TRP A 283 -0.40 0.40 18.96
N PHE A 284 -0.53 1.71 19.11
CA PHE A 284 0.58 2.56 19.50
C PHE A 284 0.79 2.33 21.00
N VAL A 285 1.91 1.71 21.36
CA VAL A 285 2.22 1.35 22.74
C VAL A 285 3.34 2.20 23.32
N ARG A 286 3.26 2.46 24.63
CA ARG A 286 4.31 3.09 25.43
C ARG A 286 4.68 2.17 26.59
N THR A 287 5.93 1.75 26.66
CA THR A 287 6.45 0.83 27.68
C THR A 287 7.25 1.57 28.75
N GLU A 288 7.18 1.09 30.00
CA GLU A 288 7.97 1.67 31.10
C GLU A 288 9.48 1.47 30.90
N ARG A 289 9.87 0.32 30.37
CA ARG A 289 11.26 -0.05 30.09
C ARG A 289 11.61 0.17 28.61
N PRO A 290 12.88 0.46 28.28
CA PRO A 290 13.34 0.63 26.90
C PRO A 290 13.49 -0.74 26.20
N VAL A 291 12.38 -1.31 25.71
CA VAL A 291 12.34 -2.66 25.11
C VAL A 291 12.48 -2.68 23.59
N PHE A 292 12.49 -1.52 22.93
CA PHE A 292 12.52 -1.42 21.47
C PHE A 292 13.89 -0.97 20.91
N ASP A 293 14.37 -1.63 19.86
CA ASP A 293 15.55 -1.21 19.09
C ASP A 293 15.12 -0.23 17.98
N ARG A 294 15.32 1.07 18.21
CA ARG A 294 14.96 2.13 17.27
C ARG A 294 15.58 1.99 15.86
N ALA A 295 16.65 1.21 15.69
CA ALA A 295 17.29 1.02 14.40
C ALA A 295 16.70 -0.15 13.58
N VAL A 296 15.79 -0.96 14.15
CA VAL A 296 15.21 -2.16 13.49
C VAL A 296 13.68 -2.11 13.47
N ALA A 297 13.10 -2.19 12.27
CA ALA A 297 11.68 -2.55 12.13
C ALA A 297 11.52 -4.08 12.04
N GLU A 298 10.62 -4.65 12.83
CA GLU A 298 10.18 -6.05 12.69
C GLU A 298 9.11 -6.09 11.59
N LEU A 299 9.52 -6.48 10.37
CA LEU A 299 8.68 -6.39 9.17
C LEU A 299 7.62 -7.48 9.12
N MET A 300 7.97 -8.71 9.55
CA MET A 300 7.04 -9.85 9.63
C MET A 300 7.49 -10.80 10.74
N ASP A 301 6.69 -10.91 11.80
CA ASP A 301 6.88 -11.89 12.87
C ASP A 301 5.79 -12.97 12.81
N PHE A 302 6.14 -14.12 12.22
CA PHE A 302 5.21 -15.24 12.00
C PHE A 302 4.96 -16.09 13.25
N ARG A 303 5.46 -15.69 14.43
CA ARG A 303 5.17 -16.35 15.72
C ARG A 303 3.75 -16.11 16.24
N THR A 304 2.93 -15.37 15.49
CA THR A 304 1.49 -15.20 15.75
C THR A 304 0.68 -16.49 15.46
N PRO A 305 -0.52 -16.67 16.07
CA PRO A 305 -1.38 -17.81 15.80
C PRO A 305 -1.80 -17.91 14.33
N ARG A 306 -1.45 -19.03 13.67
CA ARG A 306 -1.74 -19.25 12.24
C ARG A 306 -3.25 -19.33 11.95
N PRO A 307 -3.79 -18.58 10.99
CA PRO A 307 -5.20 -18.69 10.57
C PRO A 307 -5.43 -19.96 9.75
N ALA A 308 -6.68 -20.43 9.68
CA ALA A 308 -7.04 -21.63 8.92
C ALA A 308 -6.86 -21.49 7.39
N ARG A 309 -6.77 -20.26 6.86
CA ARG A 309 -6.57 -19.98 5.44
C ARG A 309 -5.80 -18.68 5.25
N GLY A 310 -4.66 -18.75 4.57
CA GLY A 310 -3.76 -17.63 4.36
C GLY A 310 -2.62 -17.61 5.38
N LEU A 311 -2.30 -16.46 5.94
CA LEU A 311 -1.23 -16.30 6.95
C LEU A 311 -1.51 -15.12 7.88
N SER A 312 -0.88 -15.09 9.04
CA SER A 312 -0.80 -13.93 9.92
C SER A 312 0.66 -13.63 10.28
N PHE A 313 0.93 -12.40 10.69
CA PHE A 313 2.19 -11.98 11.26
C PHE A 313 1.99 -10.76 12.16
N GLY A 314 2.90 -10.61 13.12
CA GLY A 314 3.08 -9.39 13.87
C GLY A 314 4.02 -8.42 13.13
N TYR A 315 3.83 -7.14 13.37
CA TYR A 315 4.59 -6.06 12.74
C TYR A 315 4.92 -5.02 13.82
N VAL A 316 6.19 -4.67 13.99
CA VAL A 316 6.64 -3.77 15.08
C VAL A 316 7.51 -2.66 14.53
N LEU A 317 7.08 -1.43 14.74
CA LEU A 317 7.72 -0.20 14.27
C LEU A 317 8.12 0.70 15.46
N PRO A 318 9.34 0.54 16.00
CA PRO A 318 9.89 1.42 17.03
C PRO A 318 10.03 2.87 16.56
N MET A 319 9.38 3.81 17.25
CA MET A 319 9.56 5.24 17.03
C MET A 319 10.72 5.78 17.90
N ASP A 320 10.82 5.26 19.12
CA ASP A 320 11.95 5.39 20.04
C ASP A 320 12.18 4.07 20.82
N ALA A 321 12.86 4.10 21.97
CA ALA A 321 13.16 2.90 22.77
C ALA A 321 11.98 2.41 23.64
N HIS A 322 10.99 3.28 23.90
CA HIS A 322 9.81 3.05 24.73
C HIS A 322 8.50 3.06 23.93
N THR A 323 8.49 3.67 22.73
CA THR A 323 7.27 3.79 21.91
C THR A 323 7.39 3.06 20.57
N ALA A 324 6.33 2.33 20.20
CA ALA A 324 6.23 1.61 18.94
C ALA A 324 4.78 1.49 18.46
N LEU A 325 4.57 1.35 17.16
CA LEU A 325 3.36 0.69 16.65
C LEU A 325 3.59 -0.82 16.69
N VAL A 326 2.69 -1.55 17.37
CA VAL A 326 2.62 -3.01 17.39
C VAL A 326 1.32 -3.42 16.70
N GLU A 327 1.42 -4.05 15.54
CA GLU A 327 0.30 -4.43 14.68
C GLU A 327 0.22 -5.94 14.52
N TYR A 328 -1.02 -6.47 14.56
CA TYR A 328 -1.35 -7.80 14.07
C TYR A 328 -1.93 -7.65 12.66
N THR A 329 -1.30 -8.32 11.69
CA THR A 329 -1.70 -8.32 10.28
C THR A 329 -2.06 -9.74 9.84
N GLU A 330 -3.14 -9.90 9.09
CA GLU A 330 -3.56 -11.19 8.53
C GLU A 330 -3.93 -11.05 7.04
N PHE A 331 -3.50 -12.03 6.23
CA PHE A 331 -3.88 -12.17 4.83
C PHE A 331 -4.94 -13.27 4.72
N SER A 332 -6.23 -12.92 4.72
CA SER A 332 -7.31 -13.91 4.60
C SER A 332 -8.55 -13.35 3.89
N PRO A 333 -9.57 -14.17 3.56
CA PRO A 333 -10.70 -13.74 2.73
C PRO A 333 -11.67 -12.73 3.40
N ALA A 334 -11.60 -12.56 4.71
CA ALA A 334 -12.51 -11.73 5.50
C ALA A 334 -11.78 -11.17 6.74
N PRO A 335 -12.12 -9.97 7.23
CA PRO A 335 -11.50 -9.40 8.41
C PRO A 335 -11.92 -10.14 9.69
N LEU A 336 -11.10 -10.03 10.73
CA LEU A 336 -11.48 -10.48 12.08
C LEU A 336 -12.54 -9.57 12.71
N THR A 337 -13.20 -10.06 13.77
CA THR A 337 -13.99 -9.22 14.68
C THR A 337 -13.09 -8.41 15.61
N ALA A 338 -13.60 -7.31 16.18
CA ALA A 338 -12.84 -6.46 17.11
C ALA A 338 -12.28 -7.25 18.31
N ASP A 339 -13.07 -8.16 18.90
CA ASP A 339 -12.60 -9.02 20.00
C ASP A 339 -11.51 -10.02 19.56
N ALA A 340 -11.55 -10.49 18.31
CA ALA A 340 -10.53 -11.39 17.79
C ALA A 340 -9.21 -10.64 17.54
N TYR A 341 -9.25 -9.41 17.01
CA TYR A 341 -8.06 -8.55 16.97
C TYR A 341 -7.51 -8.23 18.36
N ARG A 342 -8.37 -7.89 19.34
CA ARG A 342 -7.93 -7.62 20.73
C ARG A 342 -7.19 -8.83 21.30
N ARG A 343 -7.76 -10.04 21.22
CA ARG A 343 -7.10 -11.27 21.68
C ARG A 343 -5.77 -11.54 20.95
N ALA A 344 -5.70 -11.30 19.65
CA ALA A 344 -4.48 -11.49 18.87
C ALA A 344 -3.37 -10.50 19.29
N LEU A 345 -3.72 -9.24 19.54
CA LEU A 345 -2.80 -8.20 20.02
C LEU A 345 -2.37 -8.40 21.48
N ASP A 346 -3.29 -8.77 22.39
CA ASP A 346 -2.95 -9.15 23.77
C ASP A 346 -1.95 -10.30 23.79
N HIS A 347 -2.23 -11.39 23.07
CA HIS A 347 -1.29 -12.52 22.96
C HIS A 347 0.06 -12.10 22.36
N TYR A 348 0.06 -11.32 21.27
CA TYR A 348 1.31 -10.90 20.62
C TYR A 348 2.16 -9.98 21.52
N THR A 349 1.54 -9.00 22.20
CA THR A 349 2.24 -8.08 23.13
C THR A 349 2.72 -8.77 24.42
N ARG A 350 1.90 -9.64 25.01
CA ARG A 350 2.15 -10.24 26.34
C ARG A 350 2.96 -11.52 26.28
N ASP A 351 2.64 -12.44 25.37
CA ASP A 351 3.22 -13.79 25.36
C ASP A 351 4.42 -13.90 24.40
N VAL A 352 4.30 -13.26 23.21
CA VAL A 352 5.29 -13.36 22.11
C VAL A 352 6.37 -12.28 22.21
N LEU A 353 5.98 -11.01 22.40
CA LEU A 353 6.90 -9.88 22.56
C LEU A 353 7.32 -9.66 24.02
N ARG A 354 6.47 -10.03 24.99
CA ARG A 354 6.72 -9.92 26.44
C ARG A 354 7.12 -8.51 26.88
N LEU A 355 6.38 -7.50 26.39
CA LEU A 355 6.70 -6.08 26.62
C LEU A 355 6.76 -5.69 28.11
N GLY A 356 6.02 -6.40 28.98
CA GLY A 356 5.84 -6.06 30.38
C GLY A 356 4.64 -5.13 30.56
N ALA A 357 4.75 -4.15 31.46
CA ALA A 357 3.75 -3.09 31.59
C ALA A 357 3.85 -2.10 30.40
N PHE A 358 2.70 -1.82 29.78
CA PHE A 358 2.58 -0.85 28.70
C PHE A 358 1.19 -0.20 28.68
N GLU A 359 1.14 1.01 28.14
CA GLU A 359 -0.09 1.75 27.82
C GLU A 359 -0.34 1.67 26.31
N VAL A 360 -1.61 1.60 25.88
CA VAL A 360 -2.01 1.81 24.48
C VAL A 360 -2.44 3.28 24.33
N THR A 361 -1.65 4.09 23.65
CA THR A 361 -1.87 5.54 23.51
C THR A 361 -2.74 5.90 22.29
N ALA A 362 -2.85 5.01 21.31
CA ALA A 362 -3.75 5.10 20.17
C ALA A 362 -3.92 3.74 19.50
N THR A 363 -4.96 3.59 18.67
CA THR A 363 -5.16 2.42 17.82
C THR A 363 -5.25 2.81 16.34
N GLU A 364 -4.93 1.88 15.44
CA GLU A 364 -5.31 2.01 14.03
C GLU A 364 -5.77 0.67 13.47
N HIS A 365 -6.65 0.72 12.46
CA HIS A 365 -7.19 -0.47 11.81
C HIS A 365 -7.29 -0.27 10.29
N GLY A 366 -7.15 -1.35 9.53
CA GLY A 366 -7.27 -1.27 8.08
C GLY A 366 -7.56 -2.59 7.40
N ALA A 367 -8.00 -2.48 6.14
CA ALA A 367 -8.16 -3.61 5.23
C ALA A 367 -7.73 -3.16 3.82
N ILE A 368 -6.66 -3.76 3.31
CA ILE A 368 -6.07 -3.49 2.00
C ILE A 368 -6.45 -4.63 1.05
N PRO A 369 -7.14 -4.37 -0.08
CA PRO A 369 -7.51 -5.42 -1.03
C PRO A 369 -6.30 -6.04 -1.74
N MET A 370 -6.08 -7.33 -1.52
CA MET A 370 -5.04 -8.13 -2.17
C MET A 370 -5.65 -8.91 -3.33
N THR A 371 -5.70 -8.31 -4.52
CA THR A 371 -6.47 -8.85 -5.65
C THR A 371 -5.74 -8.80 -6.98
N ASP A 372 -5.81 -9.90 -7.75
CA ASP A 372 -5.31 -9.94 -9.12
C ASP A 372 -6.28 -9.29 -10.15
N GLY A 373 -7.34 -8.65 -9.65
CA GLY A 373 -8.30 -7.85 -10.40
C GLY A 373 -7.67 -6.76 -11.28
N ARG A 374 -8.27 -6.49 -12.45
CA ARG A 374 -7.76 -5.50 -13.41
C ARG A 374 -8.46 -4.14 -13.24
N PHE A 375 -7.84 -3.23 -12.52
CA PHE A 375 -8.38 -1.87 -12.29
C PHE A 375 -8.35 -1.02 -13.58
N PRO A 376 -9.49 -0.43 -14.01
CA PRO A 376 -9.51 0.49 -15.14
C PRO A 376 -8.92 1.84 -14.72
N ARG A 377 -7.80 2.24 -15.35
CA ARG A 377 -7.14 3.55 -15.10
C ARG A 377 -7.79 4.72 -15.85
N ARG A 378 -8.54 4.41 -16.91
CA ARG A 378 -9.33 5.36 -17.69
C ARG A 378 -10.76 4.84 -17.67
N THR A 379 -11.68 5.62 -17.12
CA THR A 379 -13.11 5.30 -17.03
C THR A 379 -13.94 6.08 -18.05
N GLY A 380 -13.34 7.08 -18.69
CA GLY A 380 -13.98 7.96 -19.65
C GLY A 380 -13.02 8.55 -20.68
N ARG A 381 -13.50 9.44 -21.54
CA ARG A 381 -12.66 10.22 -22.47
C ARG A 381 -11.69 11.11 -21.69
N SER A 382 -12.14 11.80 -20.65
CA SER A 382 -11.34 12.69 -19.82
C SER A 382 -11.22 12.24 -18.37
N SER A 383 -11.91 11.15 -18.00
CA SER A 383 -11.99 10.63 -16.64
C SER A 383 -11.03 9.45 -16.38
N TYR A 384 -10.25 9.55 -15.31
CA TYR A 384 -9.19 8.61 -14.93
C TYR A 384 -9.28 8.20 -13.46
N ARG A 385 -8.70 7.04 -13.11
CA ARG A 385 -8.54 6.57 -11.73
C ARG A 385 -7.07 6.48 -11.34
N ILE A 386 -6.74 6.92 -10.14
CA ILE A 386 -5.39 6.91 -9.55
C ILE A 386 -5.37 6.22 -8.18
N GLY A 387 -4.18 5.98 -7.63
CA GLY A 387 -4.05 5.31 -6.33
C GLY A 387 -4.63 3.89 -6.34
N THR A 388 -5.19 3.44 -5.22
CA THR A 388 -5.82 2.11 -5.11
C THR A 388 -6.92 1.92 -6.16
N ALA A 389 -7.74 2.94 -6.44
CA ALA A 389 -8.77 2.88 -7.49
C ALA A 389 -8.20 2.71 -8.90
N GLY A 390 -6.99 3.21 -9.14
CA GLY A 390 -6.20 3.04 -10.36
C GLY A 390 -5.27 1.81 -10.37
N GLY A 391 -5.32 0.96 -9.33
CA GLY A 391 -4.48 -0.23 -9.19
C GLY A 391 -3.03 0.04 -8.78
N ALA A 392 -2.77 1.09 -7.98
CA ALA A 392 -1.45 1.39 -7.44
C ALA A 392 -1.02 0.47 -6.28
N THR A 393 -1.98 -0.06 -5.53
CA THR A 393 -1.74 -1.06 -4.48
C THR A 393 -1.15 -2.33 -5.08
N ARG A 394 0.03 -2.74 -4.59
CA ARG A 394 0.70 -3.99 -4.97
C ARG A 394 -0.13 -5.18 -4.49
N PRO A 395 -0.67 -6.03 -5.38
CA PRO A 395 -1.64 -7.06 -4.96
C PRO A 395 -1.11 -8.06 -3.93
N SER A 396 0.18 -8.40 -3.95
CA SER A 396 0.80 -9.42 -3.10
C SER A 396 1.29 -8.91 -1.73
N THR A 397 1.30 -7.60 -1.49
CA THR A 397 1.99 -6.99 -0.33
C THR A 397 1.34 -5.72 0.24
N GLY A 398 0.27 -5.21 -0.38
CA GLY A 398 -0.41 -3.98 0.04
C GLY A 398 0.33 -2.65 -0.22
N TYR A 399 1.66 -2.66 -0.46
CA TYR A 399 2.45 -1.45 -0.70
C TYR A 399 1.86 -0.58 -1.82
N THR A 400 1.57 0.67 -1.49
CA THR A 400 0.81 1.59 -2.36
C THR A 400 1.51 2.95 -2.53
N PHE A 401 2.17 3.47 -1.49
CA PHE A 401 2.66 4.86 -1.47
C PHE A 401 3.75 5.14 -2.53
N ALA A 402 4.80 4.32 -2.62
CA ALA A 402 5.85 4.49 -3.62
C ALA A 402 5.32 4.40 -5.07
N ALA A 403 4.40 3.47 -5.33
CA ALA A 403 3.73 3.32 -6.62
C ALA A 403 2.84 4.54 -6.97
N VAL A 404 2.16 5.12 -5.98
CA VAL A 404 1.46 6.41 -6.10
C VAL A 404 2.42 7.52 -6.51
N GLN A 405 3.58 7.66 -5.87
CA GLN A 405 4.55 8.71 -6.22
C GLN A 405 5.07 8.57 -7.66
N ARG A 406 5.40 7.34 -8.09
CA ARG A 406 5.80 7.06 -9.48
C ARG A 406 4.68 7.42 -10.48
N GLN A 407 3.45 7.02 -10.19
CA GLN A 407 2.29 7.32 -11.05
C GLN A 407 2.03 8.83 -11.14
N SER A 408 1.98 9.53 -10.01
CA SER A 408 1.72 10.97 -9.94
C SER A 408 2.79 11.80 -10.67
N ARG A 409 4.07 11.46 -10.49
CA ARG A 409 5.19 12.10 -11.21
C ARG A 409 5.08 11.91 -12.72
N ALA A 410 4.75 10.69 -13.17
CA ALA A 410 4.60 10.39 -14.60
C ALA A 410 3.38 11.10 -15.23
N ILE A 411 2.26 11.20 -14.52
CA ILE A 411 1.09 11.97 -14.97
C ILE A 411 1.45 13.46 -15.12
N ALA A 412 2.05 14.06 -14.08
CA ALA A 412 2.40 15.48 -14.11
C ALA A 412 3.44 15.81 -15.20
N ALA A 413 4.40 14.91 -15.46
CA ALA A 413 5.37 15.05 -16.55
C ALA A 413 4.78 14.79 -17.95
N ALA A 414 3.66 14.07 -18.08
CA ALA A 414 2.93 13.95 -19.33
C ALA A 414 2.18 15.24 -19.66
N LEU A 415 1.42 15.76 -18.68
CA LEU A 415 0.59 16.95 -18.83
C LEU A 415 1.39 18.23 -19.09
N ARG A 416 2.44 18.50 -18.30
CA ARG A 416 3.33 19.66 -18.53
C ARG A 416 4.08 19.64 -19.87
N ALA A 417 4.16 18.48 -20.52
CA ALA A 417 4.78 18.33 -21.83
C ALA A 417 3.77 18.44 -23.00
N GLY A 418 2.50 18.75 -22.71
CA GLY A 418 1.43 18.79 -23.72
C GLY A 418 1.16 17.44 -24.40
N ARG A 419 1.65 16.32 -23.83
CA ARG A 419 1.56 15.01 -24.46
C ARG A 419 0.20 14.37 -24.19
N PRO A 420 -0.37 13.61 -25.16
CA PRO A 420 -1.61 12.87 -24.96
C PRO A 420 -1.56 11.99 -23.69
N LEU A 421 -2.46 12.27 -22.74
CA LEU A 421 -2.42 11.66 -21.41
C LEU A 421 -2.69 10.14 -21.47
N ARG A 422 -1.62 9.36 -21.26
CA ARG A 422 -1.67 7.91 -21.04
C ARG A 422 -1.23 7.61 -19.61
N VAL A 423 -2.18 7.44 -18.70
CA VAL A 423 -1.90 7.06 -17.30
C VAL A 423 -1.17 5.71 -17.26
N PRO A 424 0.11 5.66 -16.81
CA PRO A 424 0.87 4.43 -16.81
C PRO A 424 0.28 3.41 -15.83
N PRO A 425 0.41 2.10 -16.10
CA PRO A 425 0.14 1.10 -15.08
C PRO A 425 1.16 1.26 -13.95
N ALA A 426 0.70 1.30 -12.70
CA ALA A 426 1.59 1.40 -11.55
C ALA A 426 2.54 0.20 -11.39
N HIS A 427 2.10 -0.98 -11.87
CA HIS A 427 2.82 -2.24 -11.83
C HIS A 427 2.90 -2.88 -13.22
N SER A 428 4.08 -3.39 -13.59
CA SER A 428 4.30 -4.02 -14.90
C SER A 428 3.42 -5.26 -15.12
N ALA A 429 3.24 -5.69 -16.37
CA ALA A 429 2.45 -6.89 -16.67
C ALA A 429 3.03 -8.16 -16.04
N ARG A 430 4.36 -8.32 -16.09
CA ARG A 430 5.14 -9.36 -15.41
C ARG A 430 4.94 -9.31 -13.89
N SER A 431 5.13 -8.13 -13.28
CA SER A 431 5.00 -7.94 -11.83
C SER A 431 3.60 -8.35 -11.34
N ARG A 432 2.54 -7.97 -12.07
CA ARG A 432 1.15 -8.38 -11.80
C ARG A 432 0.84 -9.85 -12.08
N ALA A 433 1.56 -10.49 -13.00
CA ALA A 433 1.42 -11.92 -13.25
C ALA A 433 1.97 -12.74 -12.09
N MET A 434 3.16 -12.38 -11.58
CA MET A 434 3.75 -13.01 -10.39
C MET A 434 2.89 -12.83 -9.14
N ASP A 435 2.30 -11.63 -8.94
CA ASP A 435 1.36 -11.42 -7.82
C ASP A 435 0.19 -12.38 -7.88
N ALA A 436 -0.38 -12.58 -9.08
CA ALA A 436 -1.50 -13.50 -9.25
C ALA A 436 -1.11 -14.94 -8.89
N VAL A 437 0.14 -15.35 -9.16
CA VAL A 437 0.68 -16.67 -8.78
C VAL A 437 0.80 -16.76 -7.26
N MET A 438 1.49 -15.82 -6.63
CA MET A 438 1.71 -15.80 -5.18
C MET A 438 0.38 -15.75 -4.42
N LEU A 439 -0.52 -14.85 -4.80
CA LEU A 439 -1.86 -14.73 -4.20
C LEU A 439 -2.65 -16.03 -4.34
N ARG A 440 -2.70 -16.63 -5.54
CA ARG A 440 -3.43 -17.86 -5.77
C ARG A 440 -2.83 -19.04 -5.01
N ALA A 441 -1.51 -19.12 -4.90
CA ALA A 441 -0.82 -20.16 -4.16
C ALA A 441 -1.13 -20.06 -2.65
N LEU A 442 -1.13 -18.85 -2.09
CA LEU A 442 -1.50 -18.60 -0.69
C LEU A 442 -2.99 -18.86 -0.42
N ASP A 443 -3.88 -18.32 -1.26
CA ASP A 443 -5.34 -18.46 -1.19
C ASP A 443 -5.83 -19.92 -1.33
N THR A 444 -5.02 -20.79 -1.92
CA THR A 444 -5.27 -22.24 -2.05
C THR A 444 -4.40 -23.10 -1.12
N SER A 445 -3.70 -22.49 -0.16
CA SER A 445 -2.82 -23.16 0.81
C SER A 445 -1.78 -24.10 0.18
N ARG A 446 -1.30 -23.77 -1.03
CA ARG A 446 -0.24 -24.52 -1.74
C ARG A 446 1.17 -24.14 -1.27
N ILE A 447 1.30 -22.98 -0.64
CA ILE A 447 2.51 -22.52 0.04
C ILE A 447 2.14 -22.20 1.49
N ASP A 448 3.03 -22.53 2.42
CA ASP A 448 3.00 -21.95 3.75
C ASP A 448 3.56 -20.53 3.69
N GLY A 449 2.86 -19.57 4.30
CA GLY A 449 3.23 -18.16 4.26
C GLY A 449 4.53 -17.84 5.01
N SER A 450 4.71 -18.43 6.18
CA SER A 450 5.89 -18.22 7.05
C SER A 450 7.15 -18.78 6.38
N ASP A 451 7.08 -20.01 5.86
CA ASP A 451 8.19 -20.62 5.12
C ASP A 451 8.49 -19.86 3.82
N PHE A 452 7.46 -19.43 3.07
CA PHE A 452 7.63 -18.66 1.84
C PHE A 452 8.42 -17.36 2.07
N PHE A 453 7.96 -16.51 3.00
CA PHE A 453 8.66 -15.25 3.30
C PHE A 453 9.99 -15.49 4.02
N GLY A 454 10.04 -16.43 4.97
CA GLY A 454 11.27 -16.81 5.66
C GLY A 454 12.37 -17.32 4.70
N ARG A 455 12.03 -18.02 3.62
CA ARG A 455 12.99 -18.40 2.56
C ARG A 455 13.44 -17.21 1.73
N LEU A 456 12.53 -16.30 1.37
CA LEU A 456 12.87 -15.11 0.59
C LEU A 456 13.86 -14.19 1.32
N PHE A 457 13.60 -13.87 2.59
CA PHE A 457 14.47 -12.98 3.38
C PHE A 457 15.82 -13.60 3.73
N ARG A 458 15.92 -14.95 3.84
CA ARG A 458 17.22 -15.65 3.98
C ARG A 458 17.97 -15.79 2.65
N GLY A 459 17.23 -15.98 1.55
CA GLY A 459 17.79 -16.38 0.25
C GLY A 459 18.07 -15.23 -0.72
N VAL A 460 17.53 -14.03 -0.48
CA VAL A 460 17.63 -12.87 -1.35
C VAL A 460 18.13 -11.67 -0.55
N PRO A 461 19.16 -10.92 -1.01
CA PRO A 461 19.59 -9.68 -0.36
C PRO A 461 18.42 -8.70 -0.17
N ALA A 462 18.30 -8.13 1.02
CA ALA A 462 17.10 -7.40 1.44
C ALA A 462 16.70 -6.28 0.47
N GLU A 463 17.63 -5.41 0.05
CA GLU A 463 17.31 -4.31 -0.87
C GLU A 463 16.85 -4.77 -2.27
N ARG A 464 17.34 -5.92 -2.75
CA ARG A 464 16.84 -6.55 -3.99
C ARG A 464 15.41 -7.07 -3.77
N LEU A 465 15.13 -7.68 -2.62
CA LEU A 465 13.80 -8.14 -2.27
C LEU A 465 12.82 -6.96 -2.14
N LEU A 466 13.19 -5.87 -1.46
CA LEU A 466 12.39 -4.64 -1.39
C LEU A 466 12.12 -4.05 -2.79
N THR A 467 13.14 -3.99 -3.64
CA THR A 467 13.01 -3.52 -5.04
C THR A 467 12.05 -4.40 -5.85
N PHE A 468 12.04 -5.71 -5.60
CA PHE A 468 11.07 -6.66 -6.18
C PHE A 468 9.65 -6.47 -5.62
N LEU A 469 9.49 -6.27 -4.31
CA LEU A 469 8.17 -6.08 -3.67
C LEU A 469 7.50 -4.78 -4.15
N ASP A 470 8.27 -3.73 -4.45
CA ASP A 470 7.79 -2.47 -5.08
C ASP A 470 7.60 -2.61 -6.61
N GLY A 471 8.02 -3.73 -7.20
CA GLY A 471 7.86 -4.03 -8.62
C GLY A 471 8.86 -3.34 -9.55
N GLY A 472 9.94 -2.77 -9.00
CA GLY A 472 11.02 -2.07 -9.73
C GLY A 472 12.16 -2.97 -10.22
N SER A 473 12.18 -4.24 -9.83
CA SER A 473 13.19 -5.24 -10.19
C SER A 473 13.29 -5.49 -11.70
N ARG A 474 14.48 -5.84 -12.18
CA ARG A 474 14.72 -6.29 -13.57
C ARG A 474 14.26 -7.73 -13.77
N TRP A 475 14.06 -8.16 -15.02
CA TRP A 475 13.49 -9.48 -15.32
C TRP A 475 14.35 -10.65 -14.81
N TYR A 476 15.68 -10.51 -14.82
CA TYR A 476 16.57 -11.53 -14.27
C TYR A 476 16.57 -11.57 -12.74
N GLU A 477 16.28 -10.45 -12.07
CA GLU A 477 16.17 -10.39 -10.61
C GLU A 477 14.91 -11.11 -10.13
N ASP A 478 13.81 -10.99 -10.87
CA ASP A 478 12.59 -11.78 -10.62
C ASP A 478 12.85 -13.30 -10.73
N LEU A 479 13.67 -13.74 -11.69
CA LEU A 479 14.04 -15.15 -11.81
C LEU A 479 14.87 -15.60 -10.61
N LEU A 480 15.85 -14.78 -10.18
CA LEU A 480 16.66 -15.03 -8.99
C LEU A 480 15.81 -15.08 -7.69
N VAL A 481 14.77 -14.25 -7.59
CA VAL A 481 13.77 -14.33 -6.50
C VAL A 481 12.92 -15.59 -6.64
N GLY A 482 12.43 -15.88 -7.84
CA GLY A 482 11.55 -17.01 -8.15
C GLY A 482 12.14 -18.37 -7.78
N VAL A 483 13.43 -18.60 -8.08
CA VAL A 483 14.13 -19.86 -7.71
C VAL A 483 14.33 -20.03 -6.19
N ARG A 484 14.11 -18.99 -5.37
CA ARG A 484 14.13 -19.06 -3.90
C ARG A 484 12.74 -19.29 -3.28
N THR A 485 11.68 -19.35 -4.10
CA THR A 485 10.33 -19.70 -3.66
C THR A 485 10.08 -21.23 -3.74
N PRO A 486 8.98 -21.76 -3.18
CA PRO A 486 8.57 -23.16 -3.40
C PRO A 486 8.21 -23.43 -4.87
N VAL A 487 9.22 -23.73 -5.69
CA VAL A 487 9.13 -23.78 -7.16
C VAL A 487 8.01 -24.72 -7.65
N GLY A 488 7.90 -25.94 -7.10
CA GLY A 488 6.86 -26.90 -7.49
C GLY A 488 5.43 -26.37 -7.31
N PRO A 489 5.03 -25.97 -6.08
CA PRO A 489 3.74 -25.31 -5.82
C PRO A 489 3.48 -24.07 -6.68
N MET A 490 4.50 -23.24 -6.91
CA MET A 490 4.39 -22.03 -7.72
C MET A 490 4.16 -22.35 -9.21
N LEU A 491 4.91 -23.29 -9.79
CA LEU A 491 4.71 -23.76 -11.17
C LEU A 491 3.33 -24.41 -11.38
N ARG A 492 2.85 -25.21 -10.42
CA ARG A 492 1.49 -25.76 -10.45
C ARG A 492 0.44 -24.65 -10.50
N THR A 493 0.67 -23.56 -9.78
CA THR A 493 -0.22 -22.39 -9.78
C THR A 493 -0.12 -21.57 -11.09
N VAL A 494 1.08 -21.45 -11.67
CA VAL A 494 1.28 -20.86 -13.02
C VAL A 494 0.45 -21.62 -14.07
N ALA A 495 0.45 -22.96 -14.02
CA ALA A 495 -0.32 -23.80 -14.94
C ALA A 495 -1.84 -23.70 -14.75
N GLU A 496 -2.33 -23.54 -13.51
CA GLU A 496 -3.76 -23.40 -13.19
C GLU A 496 -4.35 -22.04 -13.59
N LEU A 497 -3.57 -20.97 -13.44
CA LEU A 497 -4.06 -19.59 -13.52
C LEU A 497 -4.72 -19.15 -14.84
N PRO A 498 -4.30 -19.63 -16.04
CA PRO A 498 -4.98 -19.33 -17.29
C PRO A 498 -6.41 -19.89 -17.36
N PHE A 499 -6.65 -21.04 -16.73
CA PHE A 499 -7.94 -21.75 -16.73
C PHE A 499 -8.85 -21.33 -15.57
N THR A 500 -8.32 -20.61 -14.58
CA THR A 500 -9.10 -20.11 -13.45
C THR A 500 -9.96 -18.90 -13.88
N PRO A 501 -11.30 -18.98 -13.80
CA PRO A 501 -12.17 -17.88 -14.22
C PRO A 501 -12.09 -16.68 -13.26
N ARG A 502 -12.20 -15.47 -13.80
CA ARG A 502 -12.36 -14.25 -13.00
C ARG A 502 -13.81 -14.12 -12.53
N ARG A 503 -14.01 -14.09 -11.22
CA ARG A 503 -15.31 -13.93 -10.58
C ARG A 503 -15.50 -12.48 -10.12
N PRO A 504 -16.72 -11.93 -10.11
CA PRO A 504 -17.01 -10.66 -9.44
C PRO A 504 -16.57 -10.72 -7.97
N SER A 505 -15.99 -9.63 -7.47
CA SER A 505 -15.70 -9.51 -6.04
C SER A 505 -16.99 -9.35 -5.25
N ARG A 506 -17.03 -9.88 -4.02
CA ARG A 506 -17.99 -9.40 -3.02
C ARG A 506 -17.72 -7.90 -2.73
N PRO A 507 -18.72 -7.13 -2.28
CA PRO A 507 -18.47 -5.82 -1.71
C PRO A 507 -17.38 -5.92 -0.64
N LEU A 508 -16.51 -4.90 -0.56
CA LEU A 508 -15.59 -4.82 0.56
C LEU A 508 -16.41 -4.67 1.85
N PRO A 509 -16.12 -5.42 2.91
CA PRO A 509 -16.70 -5.14 4.21
C PRO A 509 -16.33 -3.70 4.61
N PRO A 510 -17.18 -3.00 5.38
CA PRO A 510 -16.74 -1.75 6.00
C PRO A 510 -15.45 -2.00 6.81
N PRO A 511 -14.58 -1.00 6.97
CA PRO A 511 -13.47 -1.13 7.91
C PRO A 511 -14.04 -1.54 9.28
N PRO A 512 -13.34 -2.40 10.04
CA PRO A 512 -13.80 -2.73 11.39
C PRO A 512 -13.94 -1.41 12.15
N SER A 513 -15.12 -1.19 12.73
CA SER A 513 -15.29 -0.15 13.72
C SER A 513 -14.27 -0.41 14.83
N GLY A 514 -13.49 0.61 15.20
CA GLY A 514 -12.69 0.53 16.42
C GLY A 514 -13.60 0.18 17.60
N PRO A 515 -13.07 -0.44 18.66
CA PRO A 515 -13.87 -0.64 19.86
C PRO A 515 -14.42 0.72 20.29
N GLU A 516 -15.74 0.81 20.49
CA GLU A 516 -16.30 1.92 21.26
C GLU A 516 -15.56 1.93 22.59
N GLU A 517 -15.01 3.08 22.97
CA GLU A 517 -14.55 3.32 24.34
C GLU A 517 -15.78 3.22 25.24
N ARG A 518 -16.01 2.01 25.77
CA ARG A 518 -16.89 1.82 26.91
C ARG A 518 -16.21 2.53 28.06
N SER A 519 -16.64 3.76 28.31
CA SER A 519 -16.35 4.48 29.53
C SER A 519 -16.84 3.63 30.71
N THR A 520 -15.91 3.00 31.42
CA THR A 520 -16.09 2.27 32.68
C THR A 520 -14.87 2.54 33.55
#